data_AF-C6LAJ9-F1
#
_entry.id   AF-C6LAJ9-F1
#
_cell.length_a   1.000
_cell.length_b   1.000
_cell.length_c   1.000
_cell.angle_alpha   90.00
_cell.angle_beta   90.00
_cell.angle_gamma   90.00
#
_symmetry.space_group_name_H-M   'P 1'
#
loop_
_entity.id
_entity.type
_entity.pdbx_description
1 polymer ?
#
loop_
_entity_poly.entity_id
_entity_poly.type
_entity_poly.pdbx_seq_one_letter_code
_entity_poly.pdbx_strand_id
1 'polypeptide(L)'
;MERIKRFCKNLHPTLKELLCGIFLWGLLLALVLVWFSDSKPAFLLSLFAGVLAAAGMAFHMCHFIEDSLELTQEDASRHMKKGTVLRIAAAMVLAVLVWLLDGDIVAVFLGLLTLKLGAYTQPLIHRLTGRAKKA
;
A
#
# COMPACT_ATOMS: atom_id res chain seq x y z
N MET A 1 -7.03 17.73 20.69
CA MET A 1 -5.63 17.28 20.47
C MET A 1 -5.34 15.86 20.97
N GLU A 2 -5.73 15.46 22.18
CA GLU A 2 -5.50 14.10 22.76
C GLU A 2 -6.13 12.93 21.98
N ARG A 3 -7.27 13.15 21.30
CA ARG A 3 -7.94 12.16 20.44
C ARG A 3 -7.21 11.94 19.12
N ILE A 4 -6.73 13.02 18.50
CA ILE A 4 -6.00 13.01 17.22
C ILE A 4 -4.63 12.34 17.41
N LYS A 5 -3.90 12.71 18.49
CA LYS A 5 -2.65 12.04 18.84
C LYS A 5 -2.83 10.52 19.03
N ARG A 6 -3.92 10.07 19.65
CA ARG A 6 -4.24 8.63 19.78
C ARG A 6 -4.59 7.97 18.45
N PHE A 7 -5.33 8.68 17.59
CA PHE A 7 -5.68 8.18 16.27
C PHE A 7 -4.43 8.01 15.38
N CYS A 8 -3.55 9.01 15.31
CA CYS A 8 -2.27 8.91 14.59
C CYS A 8 -1.34 7.85 15.20
N LYS A 9 -1.32 7.75 16.53
CA LYS A 9 -0.53 6.71 17.23
C LYS A 9 -1.09 5.30 17.07
N ASN A 10 -2.36 5.15 16.71
CA ASN A 10 -2.99 3.88 16.32
C ASN A 10 -2.88 3.61 14.80
N LEU A 11 -2.86 4.65 13.98
CA LEU A 11 -2.54 4.55 12.55
C LEU A 11 -1.11 4.09 12.33
N HIS A 12 -0.15 4.56 13.12
CA HIS A 12 1.25 4.16 12.96
C HIS A 12 1.51 2.64 13.09
N PRO A 13 0.99 1.92 14.11
CA PRO A 13 1.08 0.46 14.17
C PRO A 13 0.24 -0.21 13.07
N THR A 14 -0.92 0.36 12.72
CA THR A 14 -1.78 -0.18 11.66
C THR A 14 -1.12 -0.07 10.27
N LEU A 15 -0.46 1.05 9.98
CA LEU A 15 0.32 1.31 8.78
C LEU A 15 1.54 0.40 8.75
N LYS A 16 2.19 0.16 9.90
CA LYS A 16 3.30 -0.79 10.00
C LYS A 16 2.84 -2.22 9.71
N GLU A 17 1.67 -2.64 10.20
CA GLU A 17 1.06 -3.94 9.90
C GLU A 17 0.72 -4.05 8.41
N LEU A 18 0.12 -3.00 7.83
CA LEU A 18 -0.18 -2.93 6.39
C LEU A 18 1.09 -3.04 5.54
N LEU A 19 2.11 -2.25 5.87
CA LEU A 19 3.37 -2.21 5.16
C LEU A 19 4.10 -3.55 5.27
N CYS A 20 4.07 -4.18 6.45
CA CYS A 20 4.57 -5.53 6.65
C CYS A 20 3.82 -6.54 5.75
N GLY A 21 2.50 -6.46 5.66
CA GLY A 21 1.71 -7.28 4.74
C GLY A 21 2.06 -7.05 3.28
N ILE A 22 2.23 -5.79 2.85
CA ILE A 22 2.65 -5.42 1.50
C ILE A 22 3.99 -6.06 1.14
N PHE A 23 4.99 -5.92 2.00
CA PHE A 23 6.31 -6.51 1.77
C PHE A 23 6.28 -8.04 1.81
N LEU A 24 5.50 -8.65 2.72
CA LEU A 24 5.36 -10.09 2.82
C LEU A 24 4.74 -10.68 1.56
N TRP A 25 3.60 -10.12 1.10
CA TRP A 25 2.96 -10.54 -0.15
C TRP A 25 3.80 -10.22 -1.37
N GLY A 26 4.50 -9.09 -1.39
CA GLY A 26 5.43 -8.74 -2.46
C GLY A 26 6.56 -9.75 -2.59
N LEU A 27 7.15 -10.17 -1.46
CA LEU A 27 8.19 -11.20 -1.44
C LEU A 27 7.65 -12.57 -1.87
N LEU A 28 6.46 -12.96 -1.39
CA LEU A 28 5.82 -14.22 -1.81
C LEU A 28 5.54 -14.25 -3.32
N LEU A 29 4.99 -13.16 -3.87
CA LEU A 29 4.75 -13.04 -5.31
C LEU A 29 6.07 -13.06 -6.09
N ALA A 30 7.12 -12.40 -5.60
CA ALA A 30 8.44 -12.44 -6.21
C ALA A 30 8.96 -13.89 -6.28
N LEU A 31 8.90 -14.63 -5.17
CA LEU A 31 9.41 -16.01 -5.10
C LEU A 31 8.62 -17.00 -5.96
N VAL A 32 7.30 -16.82 -6.07
CA VAL A 32 6.43 -17.74 -6.81
C VAL A 32 6.42 -17.41 -8.31
N LEU A 33 6.32 -16.14 -8.67
CA LEU A 33 6.07 -15.73 -10.06
C LEU A 33 7.36 -15.47 -10.86
N VAL A 34 8.52 -15.33 -10.22
CA VAL A 34 9.81 -15.20 -10.92
C VAL A 34 10.12 -16.41 -11.82
N TRP A 35 9.56 -17.59 -11.51
CA TRP A 35 9.74 -18.80 -12.31
C TRP A 35 8.90 -18.82 -13.58
N PHE A 36 7.86 -17.99 -13.66
CA PHE A 36 6.95 -17.90 -14.80
C PHE A 36 7.35 -16.80 -15.80
N SER A 37 8.27 -15.91 -15.46
CA SER A 37 8.67 -14.80 -16.33
C SER A 37 9.93 -15.14 -17.14
N ASP A 38 9.90 -14.83 -18.44
CA ASP A 38 11.02 -14.99 -19.37
C ASP A 38 12.23 -14.13 -18.97
N SER A 39 11.97 -12.94 -18.39
CA SER A 39 12.99 -11.94 -18.02
C SER A 39 12.99 -11.67 -16.51
N LYS A 40 13.62 -12.57 -15.75
CA LYS A 40 13.76 -12.49 -14.27
C LYS A 40 14.14 -11.11 -13.72
N PRO A 41 15.18 -10.40 -14.23
CA PRO A 41 15.58 -9.12 -13.65
C PRO A 41 14.56 -8.01 -13.94
N ALA A 42 13.97 -7.99 -15.15
CA ALA A 42 12.94 -7.02 -15.51
C ALA A 42 11.67 -7.22 -14.65
N PHE A 43 11.24 -8.47 -14.51
CA PHE A 43 10.10 -8.84 -13.66
C PHE A 43 10.30 -8.41 -12.20
N LEU A 44 11.45 -8.74 -11.60
CA LEU A 44 11.74 -8.41 -10.21
C LEU A 44 11.83 -6.89 -9.99
N LEU A 45 12.45 -6.16 -10.91
CA LEU A 45 12.57 -4.69 -10.80
C LEU A 45 11.20 -4.02 -10.91
N SER A 46 10.37 -4.46 -11.86
CA SER A 46 9.01 -3.97 -12.06
C SER A 46 8.09 -4.32 -10.88
N LEU A 47 8.21 -5.54 -10.33
CA LEU A 47 7.48 -5.95 -9.13
C LEU A 47 7.89 -5.12 -7.91
N PHE A 48 9.20 -4.94 -7.70
CA PHE A 48 9.71 -4.15 -6.59
C PHE A 48 9.28 -2.68 -6.68
N ALA A 49 9.31 -2.10 -7.89
CA ALA A 49 8.77 -0.76 -8.14
C ALA A 49 7.27 -0.69 -7.78
N GLY A 50 6.48 -1.70 -8.14
CA GLY A 50 5.08 -1.84 -7.74
C GLY A 50 4.87 -1.90 -6.22
N VAL A 51 5.67 -2.71 -5.52
CA VAL A 51 5.61 -2.85 -4.05
C VAL A 51 6.00 -1.55 -3.35
N LEU A 52 7.05 -0.86 -3.81
CA LEU A 52 7.43 0.45 -3.27
C LEU A 52 6.36 1.50 -3.50
N ALA A 53 5.72 1.51 -4.66
CA ALA A 53 4.60 2.41 -4.93
C ALA A 53 3.38 2.10 -4.05
N ALA A 54 3.08 0.81 -3.81
CA ALA A 54 2.06 0.38 -2.86
C ALA A 54 2.34 0.89 -1.45
N ALA A 55 3.59 0.78 -0.98
CA ALA A 55 4.04 1.35 0.29
C ALA A 55 3.86 2.87 0.35
N GLY A 56 4.27 3.60 -0.71
CA GLY A 56 4.08 5.04 -0.81
C GLY A 56 2.61 5.46 -0.79
N MET A 57 1.73 4.70 -1.46
CA MET A 57 0.28 4.93 -1.42
C MET A 57 -0.31 4.68 -0.03
N ALA A 58 0.17 3.66 0.70
CA ALA A 58 -0.25 3.42 2.08
C ALA A 58 0.15 4.58 3.01
N PHE A 59 1.36 5.12 2.83
CA PHE A 59 1.83 6.30 3.57
C PHE A 59 1.00 7.54 3.26
N HIS A 60 0.81 7.85 1.97
CA HIS A 60 -0.01 8.97 1.53
C HIS A 60 -1.44 8.85 2.08
N MET A 61 -2.02 7.64 2.10
CA MET A 61 -3.35 7.44 2.66
C MET A 61 -3.42 7.79 4.16
N CYS A 62 -2.41 7.43 4.96
CA CYS A 62 -2.39 7.81 6.38
C CYS A 62 -2.27 9.32 6.56
N HIS A 63 -1.42 9.97 5.77
CA HIS A 63 -1.28 11.43 5.79
C HIS A 63 -2.57 12.13 5.37
N PHE A 64 -3.25 11.61 4.35
CA PHE A 64 -4.52 12.14 3.86
C PHE A 64 -5.66 12.03 4.86
N ILE A 65 -5.70 10.93 5.63
CA ILE A 65 -6.70 10.74 6.68
C ILE A 65 -6.48 11.77 7.81
N GLU A 66 -5.23 12.02 8.20
CA GLU A 66 -4.88 13.03 9.21
C GLU A 66 -5.32 14.44 8.77
N ASP A 67 -5.07 14.80 7.51
CA ASP A 67 -5.49 16.08 6.93
C ASP A 67 -7.02 16.21 6.85
N SER A 68 -7.72 15.11 6.54
CA SER A 68 -9.19 15.08 6.47
C SER A 68 -9.90 15.19 7.82
N LEU A 69 -9.21 14.86 8.93
CA LEU A 69 -9.77 14.95 10.29
C LEU A 69 -9.86 16.39 10.81
N GLU A 70 -9.13 17.31 10.20
CA GLU A 70 -9.17 18.74 10.52
C GLU A 70 -10.25 19.49 9.72
N LEU A 71 -10.86 18.83 8.73
CA LEU A 71 -11.89 19.40 7.85
C LEU A 71 -13.31 19.06 8.32
N THR A 72 -14.21 20.04 8.29
CA THR A 72 -15.64 19.88 8.60
C THR A 72 -16.36 18.94 7.61
N GLN A 73 -17.48 18.34 8.06
CA GLN A 73 -18.19 17.22 7.39
C GLN A 73 -18.54 17.44 5.89
N GLU A 74 -18.75 18.67 5.44
CA GLU A 74 -19.00 19.00 4.03
C GLU A 74 -17.74 18.91 3.14
N ASP A 75 -16.58 19.29 3.66
CA ASP A 75 -15.29 19.25 2.93
C ASP A 75 -14.70 17.84 2.87
N ALA A 76 -15.07 16.96 3.80
CA ALA A 76 -14.59 15.58 3.87
C ALA A 76 -14.87 14.78 2.58
N SER A 77 -16.03 15.01 1.92
CA SER A 77 -16.40 14.31 0.69
C SER A 77 -15.56 14.75 -0.52
N ARG A 78 -15.20 16.05 -0.58
CA ARG A 78 -14.39 16.63 -1.65
C ARG A 78 -12.92 16.28 -1.46
N HIS A 79 -12.47 16.16 -0.21
CA HIS A 79 -11.16 15.65 0.14
C HIS A 79 -11.06 14.16 -0.25
N MET A 80 -11.98 13.27 0.16
CA MET A 80 -11.93 11.83 -0.19
C MET A 80 -11.78 11.53 -1.69
N LYS A 81 -12.38 12.37 -2.56
CA LYS A 81 -12.21 12.28 -4.02
C LYS A 81 -10.77 12.55 -4.47
N LYS A 82 -10.07 13.54 -3.87
CA LYS A 82 -8.66 13.85 -4.17
C LYS A 82 -7.72 12.71 -3.84
N GLY A 83 -7.91 12.04 -2.70
CA GLY A 83 -7.09 10.88 -2.31
C GLY A 83 -7.23 9.69 -3.28
N THR A 84 -8.43 9.48 -3.82
CA THR A 84 -8.67 8.44 -4.84
C THR A 84 -8.05 8.80 -6.18
N VAL A 85 -8.16 10.08 -6.60
CA VAL A 85 -7.53 10.57 -7.84
C VAL A 85 -6.01 10.42 -7.77
N LEU A 86 -5.38 10.76 -6.64
CA LEU A 86 -3.92 10.61 -6.51
C LEU A 86 -3.50 9.14 -6.56
N ARG A 87 -4.28 8.24 -5.97
CA ARG A 87 -4.01 6.79 -6.04
C ARG A 87 -4.02 6.29 -7.47
N ILE A 88 -5.01 6.70 -8.25
CA ILE A 88 -5.12 6.34 -9.67
C ILE A 88 -3.99 6.98 -10.48
N ALA A 89 -3.69 8.27 -10.24
CA ALA A 89 -2.62 8.98 -10.92
C ALA A 89 -1.24 8.35 -10.66
N ALA A 90 -0.93 8.00 -9.40
CA ALA A 90 0.32 7.34 -9.05
C ALA A 90 0.47 5.96 -9.72
N ALA A 91 -0.61 5.18 -9.76
CA ALA A 91 -0.63 3.90 -10.47
C ALA A 91 -0.41 4.06 -11.98
N MET A 92 -1.05 5.07 -12.60
CA MET A 92 -0.91 5.38 -14.02
C MET A 92 0.52 5.83 -14.35
N VAL A 93 1.12 6.72 -13.54
CA VAL A 93 2.49 7.19 -13.73
C VAL A 93 3.47 6.02 -13.63
N LEU A 94 3.29 5.12 -12.67
CA LEU A 94 4.15 3.95 -12.52
C LEU A 94 4.03 2.99 -13.71
N ALA A 95 2.82 2.76 -14.22
CA ALA A 95 2.61 1.93 -15.40
C ALA A 95 3.30 2.52 -16.64
N VAL A 96 3.22 3.84 -16.84
CA VAL A 96 3.90 4.53 -17.95
C VAL A 96 5.42 4.47 -17.79
N LEU A 97 5.96 4.69 -16.59
CA LEU A 97 7.40 4.60 -16.32
C LEU A 97 7.95 3.20 -16.61
N VAL A 98 7.24 2.16 -16.20
CA VAL A 98 7.69 0.79 -16.47
C VAL A 98 7.57 0.42 -17.94
N TRP A 99 6.53 0.89 -18.63
CA TRP A 99 6.43 0.72 -20.07
C TRP A 99 7.60 1.39 -20.83
N LEU A 100 8.04 2.57 -20.39
CA LEU A 100 9.20 3.26 -20.97
C LEU A 100 10.54 2.57 -20.67
N LEU A 101 10.61 1.73 -19.64
CA LEU A 101 11.82 1.01 -19.21
C LEU A 101 11.86 -0.44 -19.69
N ASP A 102 11.02 -0.82 -20.67
CA ASP A 102 10.84 -2.19 -21.17
C ASP A 102 10.56 -3.21 -20.04
N GLY A 103 9.96 -2.73 -18.95
CA GLY A 103 9.68 -3.55 -17.79
C GLY A 103 8.32 -4.27 -17.90
N ASP A 104 8.14 -5.27 -17.06
CA ASP A 104 6.95 -6.11 -17.08
C ASP A 104 5.77 -5.38 -16.40
N ILE A 105 4.81 -4.95 -17.21
CA ILE A 105 3.59 -4.29 -16.73
C ILE A 105 2.81 -5.21 -15.78
N VAL A 106 2.74 -6.51 -16.05
CA VAL A 106 2.03 -7.48 -15.20
C VAL A 106 2.69 -7.54 -13.82
N ALA A 107 4.02 -7.52 -13.77
CA ALA A 107 4.77 -7.49 -12.51
C ALA A 107 4.46 -6.22 -11.68
N VAL A 108 4.35 -5.06 -12.33
CA VAL A 108 3.94 -3.81 -11.64
C VAL A 108 2.54 -3.95 -11.07
N PHE A 109 1.60 -4.43 -11.88
CA PHE A 109 0.21 -4.62 -11.44
C PHE A 109 0.15 -5.57 -10.24
N LEU A 110 0.88 -6.68 -10.27
CA LEU A 110 1.01 -7.60 -9.13
C LEU A 110 1.59 -6.90 -7.91
N GLY A 111 2.61 -6.07 -8.08
CA GLY A 111 3.18 -5.25 -7.01
C GLY A 111 2.16 -4.29 -6.42
N LEU A 112 1.36 -3.61 -7.25
CA LEU A 112 0.28 -2.74 -6.78
C LEU A 112 -0.83 -3.50 -6.04
N LEU A 113 -1.11 -4.75 -6.45
CA LEU A 113 -2.12 -5.59 -5.80
C LEU A 113 -1.73 -6.00 -4.38
N THR A 114 -0.44 -6.02 -4.05
CA THR A 114 0.03 -6.26 -2.67
C THR A 114 -0.53 -5.26 -1.66
N LEU A 115 -0.90 -4.04 -2.10
CA LEU A 115 -1.60 -3.06 -1.26
C LEU A 115 -2.95 -3.60 -0.77
N LYS A 116 -3.74 -4.18 -1.67
CA LYS A 116 -5.03 -4.80 -1.32
C LYS A 116 -4.83 -6.05 -0.47
N LEU A 117 -3.89 -6.91 -0.85
CA LEU A 117 -3.58 -8.14 -0.11
C LEU A 117 -3.08 -7.85 1.30
N GLY A 118 -2.18 -6.87 1.44
CA GLY A 118 -1.69 -6.35 2.71
C GLY A 118 -2.83 -5.85 3.60
N ALA A 119 -3.76 -5.10 3.03
CA ALA A 119 -4.94 -4.60 3.75
C ALA A 119 -5.89 -5.73 4.18
N TYR A 120 -6.03 -6.81 3.40
CA TYR A 120 -6.79 -7.99 3.82
C TYR A 120 -6.12 -8.75 4.96
N THR A 121 -4.78 -8.81 4.98
CA THR A 121 -4.02 -9.41 6.09
C THR A 121 -3.95 -8.53 7.34
N GLN A 122 -4.14 -7.22 7.22
CA GLN A 122 -4.10 -6.27 8.33
C GLN A 122 -5.08 -6.62 9.49
N PRO A 123 -6.39 -6.89 9.28
CA PRO A 123 -7.30 -7.30 10.35
C PRO A 123 -6.98 -8.69 10.92
N LEU A 124 -6.35 -9.57 10.14
CA LEU A 124 -5.86 -10.88 10.60
C LEU A 124 -4.66 -10.70 11.54
N ILE A 125 -3.68 -9.88 11.14
CA ILE A 125 -2.50 -9.54 11.95
C ILE A 125 -2.94 -8.84 13.23
N HIS A 126 -3.85 -7.88 13.15
CA HIS A 126 -4.37 -7.17 14.32
C HIS A 126 -5.08 -8.10 15.32
N ARG A 127 -5.79 -9.13 14.85
CA ARG A 127 -6.40 -10.16 15.71
C ARG A 127 -5.35 -11.06 16.37
N LEU A 128 -4.25 -11.37 15.69
CA LEU A 128 -3.16 -12.18 16.23
C LEU A 128 -2.35 -11.37 17.26
N THR A 129 -2.00 -10.13 16.94
CA THR A 129 -1.27 -9.21 17.82
C THR A 129 -2.13 -8.76 19.02
N GLY A 130 -3.45 -8.60 18.82
CA GLY A 130 -4.41 -8.25 19.88
C GLY A 130 -4.66 -9.36 20.90
N ARG A 131 -4.42 -10.64 20.54
CA ARG A 131 -4.47 -11.77 21.49
C ARG A 131 -3.20 -11.90 22.34
N ALA A 132 -2.07 -11.38 21.90
CA ALA A 132 -0.80 -11.46 22.63
C ALA A 132 -0.70 -10.53 23.86
N LYS A 133 -1.75 -9.75 24.18
CA LYS A 133 -1.81 -8.88 25.37
C LYS A 133 -2.75 -9.35 26.49
N LYS A 134 -3.25 -10.59 26.42
CA LYS A 134 -3.94 -11.26 27.54
C LYS A 134 -3.51 -12.73 27.61
N ALA A 135 -2.34 -12.95 28.20
CA ALA A 135 -1.98 -14.20 28.85
C ALA A 135 -1.18 -13.83 30.10
#